data_AF-A0A951XBX1-F1
#
_entry.id   AF-A0A951XBX1-F1
#
_cell.length_a   1.000
_cell.length_b   1.000
_cell.length_c   1.000
_cell.angle_alpha   90.00
_cell.angle_beta   90.00
_cell.angle_gamma   90.00
#
_symmetry.space_group_name_H-M   'P 1'
#
loop_
_entity.id
_entity.type
_entity.pdbx_description
1 polymer ?
#
loop_
_entity_poly.entity_id
_entity_poly.type
_entity_poly.pdbx_seq_one_letter_code
_entity_poly.pdbx_strand_id
1 'polypeptide(L)'
;MITRIFFFVWSLFIFSETAAQSGQDWGEIFAKLYQEVKTHSAAYRNLEWATQHIGHRLTGSQNGAAAEEYAYNLLRSYGLD
;
A
#
# COMPACT_ATOMS: atom_id res chain seq x y z
N MET A 1 -29.65 -8.33 49.18
CA MET A 1 -30.35 -8.09 47.89
C MET A 1 -29.60 -7.08 47.02
N ILE A 2 -29.17 -5.94 47.59
CA ILE A 2 -28.44 -4.85 46.91
C ILE A 2 -27.08 -5.28 46.32
N THR A 3 -26.30 -6.11 47.01
CA THR A 3 -24.99 -6.61 46.52
C THR A 3 -25.10 -7.51 45.28
N ARG A 4 -26.23 -8.20 45.08
CA ARG A 4 -26.49 -9.01 43.87
C ARG A 4 -26.83 -8.14 42.67
N ILE A 5 -27.49 -7.00 42.90
CA ILE A 5 -27.81 -6.00 41.87
C ILE A 5 -26.53 -5.32 41.41
N PHE A 6 -25.64 -4.94 42.33
CA PHE A 6 -24.33 -4.39 41.96
C PHE A 6 -23.49 -5.36 41.14
N PHE A 7 -23.43 -6.65 41.53
CA PHE A 7 -22.71 -7.67 40.74
C PHE A 7 -23.29 -7.86 39.33
N PHE A 8 -24.62 -7.80 39.20
CA PHE A 8 -25.30 -7.92 37.91
C PHE A 8 -25.04 -6.71 37.01
N VAL A 9 -25.09 -5.49 37.56
CA VAL A 9 -24.78 -4.25 36.83
C VAL A 9 -23.30 -4.19 36.43
N TRP A 10 -22.38 -4.66 37.27
CA TRP A 10 -20.96 -4.77 36.94
C TRP A 10 -20.70 -5.80 35.84
N SER A 11 -21.42 -6.93 35.84
CA SER A 11 -21.32 -7.94 34.78
C SER A 11 -21.86 -7.48 33.42
N LEU A 12 -22.85 -6.57 33.42
CA LEU A 12 -23.37 -5.93 32.20
C LEU A 12 -22.39 -4.90 31.63
N PHE A 13 -21.62 -4.21 32.47
CA PHE A 13 -20.64 -3.22 32.03
C PHE A 13 -19.44 -3.86 31.29
N ILE A 14 -19.00 -5.05 31.73
CA ILE A 14 -17.86 -5.78 31.15
C ILE A 14 -18.16 -6.33 29.74
N PHE A 15 -19.43 -6.46 29.34
CA PHE A 15 -19.80 -6.99 28.02
C PHE A 15 -19.73 -5.96 26.88
N SER A 16 -19.42 -4.69 27.17
CA SER A 16 -19.54 -3.59 26.20
C SER A 16 -18.30 -3.36 25.32
N GLU A 17 -17.18 -4.07 25.56
CA GLU A 17 -15.88 -3.78 24.93
C GLU A 17 -15.34 -4.88 24.00
N THR A 18 -16.20 -5.64 23.34
CA THR A 18 -15.76 -6.59 22.29
C THR A 18 -16.36 -6.26 20.92
N ALA A 19 -16.18 -5.02 20.46
CA ALA A 19 -16.15 -4.71 19.02
C ALA A 19 -14.68 -4.53 18.61
N ALA A 20 -13.87 -5.58 18.80
CA ALA A 20 -12.52 -5.64 18.26
C ALA A 20 -12.61 -5.57 16.73
N GLN A 21 -11.92 -4.56 16.15
CA GLN A 21 -11.74 -4.30 14.71
C GLN A 21 -12.41 -5.31 13.77
N SER A 22 -13.57 -4.95 13.18
CA SER A 22 -13.99 -5.57 11.93
C SER A 22 -12.86 -5.31 10.92
N GLY A 23 -12.23 -6.38 10.43
CA GLY A 23 -11.09 -6.29 9.52
C GLY A 23 -11.37 -5.31 8.37
N GLN A 24 -10.34 -4.57 7.94
CA GLN A 24 -10.43 -3.69 6.77
C GLN A 24 -11.18 -4.39 5.64
N ASP A 25 -12.13 -3.70 5.03
CA ASP A 25 -12.73 -4.15 3.77
C ASP A 25 -11.67 -4.04 2.67
N TRP A 26 -10.87 -5.10 2.57
CA TRP A 26 -9.82 -5.23 1.55
C TRP A 26 -10.40 -5.18 0.13
N GLY A 27 -11.66 -5.58 -0.06
CA GLY A 27 -12.33 -5.53 -1.35
C GLY A 27 -12.49 -4.10 -1.85
N GLU A 28 -13.00 -3.21 -1.00
CA GLU A 28 -13.14 -1.78 -1.34
C GLU A 28 -11.76 -1.12 -1.59
N ILE A 29 -10.78 -1.44 -0.74
CA ILE A 29 -9.42 -0.88 -0.86
C ILE A 29 -8.76 -1.31 -2.18
N PHE A 30 -8.81 -2.60 -2.52
CA PHE A 30 -8.23 -3.09 -3.77
C PHE A 30 -8.97 -2.57 -4.99
N ALA A 31 -10.30 -2.39 -4.92
CA ALA A 31 -11.06 -1.79 -6.01
C ALA A 31 -10.60 -0.34 -6.27
N LYS A 32 -10.38 0.45 -5.22
CA LYS A 32 -9.84 1.83 -5.34
C LYS A 32 -8.43 1.84 -5.91
N LEU A 33 -7.53 1.00 -5.39
CA LEU A 33 -6.16 0.88 -5.89
C LEU A 33 -6.13 0.47 -7.37
N TYR A 34 -6.97 -0.49 -7.76
CA TYR A 34 -7.09 -0.91 -9.15
C TYR A 34 -7.51 0.23 -10.08
N GLN A 35 -8.53 1.02 -9.69
CA GLN A 35 -8.98 2.14 -10.52
C GLN A 35 -7.93 3.25 -10.64
N GLU A 36 -7.24 3.55 -9.55
CA GLU A 36 -6.14 4.51 -9.53
C GLU A 36 -5.03 4.06 -10.49
N VAL A 37 -4.51 2.83 -10.31
CA VAL A 37 -3.43 2.29 -11.13
C VAL A 37 -3.85 2.21 -12.59
N LYS A 38 -5.08 1.76 -12.88
CA LYS A 38 -5.58 1.68 -14.25
C LYS A 38 -5.63 3.05 -14.95
N THR A 39 -5.96 4.12 -14.22
CA THR A 39 -6.22 5.45 -14.81
C THR A 39 -4.98 6.33 -14.83
N HIS A 40 -4.12 6.22 -13.82
CA HIS A 40 -3.05 7.19 -13.57
C HIS A 40 -1.64 6.58 -13.63
N SER A 41 -1.51 5.25 -13.68
CA SER A 41 -0.19 4.62 -13.68
C SER A 41 0.71 5.09 -14.83
N ALA A 42 1.99 5.28 -14.51
CA ALA A 42 3.06 5.54 -15.45
C ALA A 42 3.83 4.27 -15.86
N ALA A 43 3.46 3.08 -15.35
CA ALA A 43 4.24 1.86 -15.50
C ALA A 43 4.57 1.52 -16.97
N TYR A 44 3.57 1.51 -17.85
CA TYR A 44 3.79 1.20 -19.26
C TYR A 44 4.58 2.28 -20.00
N ARG A 45 4.36 3.57 -19.68
CA ARG A 45 5.13 4.68 -20.28
C ARG A 45 6.60 4.63 -19.86
N ASN A 46 6.86 4.35 -18.59
CA ASN A 46 8.22 4.22 -18.06
C ASN A 46 8.92 2.98 -18.65
N LEU A 47 8.18 1.86 -18.80
CA LEU A 47 8.70 0.65 -19.44
C LEU A 47 9.05 0.91 -20.91
N GLU A 48 8.15 1.54 -21.66
CA GLU A 48 8.38 1.93 -23.06
C GLU A 48 9.60 2.83 -23.20
N TRP A 49 9.70 3.88 -22.37
CA TRP A 49 10.85 4.78 -22.41
C TRP A 49 12.15 4.03 -22.12
N ALA A 50 12.18 3.22 -21.07
CA ALA A 50 13.38 2.46 -20.69
C ALA A 50 13.79 1.44 -21.77
N THR A 51 12.84 0.79 -22.46
CA THR A 51 13.17 -0.15 -23.53
C THR A 51 13.68 0.56 -24.78
N GLN A 52 13.12 1.72 -25.14
CA GLN A 52 13.53 2.49 -26.31
C GLN A 52 14.87 3.22 -26.12
N HIS A 53 15.17 3.71 -24.91
CA HIS A 53 16.30 4.61 -24.67
C HIS A 53 17.48 3.94 -23.95
N ILE A 54 17.24 2.95 -23.09
CA ILE A 54 18.31 2.23 -22.36
C ILE A 54 18.58 0.85 -22.97
N GLY A 55 17.52 0.15 -23.39
CA GLY A 55 17.65 -1.17 -24.01
C GLY A 55 18.04 -2.28 -23.02
N HIS A 56 19.04 -3.10 -23.35
CA HIS A 56 19.45 -4.26 -22.55
C HIS A 56 20.22 -3.81 -21.31
N ARG A 57 19.83 -4.29 -20.12
CA ARG A 57 20.30 -3.79 -18.82
C ARG A 57 21.02 -4.88 -18.01
N LEU A 58 22.01 -5.51 -18.62
CA LEU A 58 22.83 -6.50 -17.91
C LEU A 58 23.53 -5.83 -16.72
N THR A 59 23.48 -6.43 -15.54
CA THR A 59 24.12 -5.90 -14.33
C THR A 59 25.63 -5.71 -14.54
N GLY A 60 26.16 -4.56 -14.10
CA GLY A 60 27.56 -4.19 -14.29
C GLY A 60 27.91 -3.64 -15.68
N SER A 61 26.96 -3.60 -16.62
CA SER A 61 27.14 -2.92 -17.90
C SER A 61 26.85 -1.42 -17.81
N GLN A 62 27.27 -0.65 -18.82
CA GLN A 62 26.95 0.78 -18.95
C GLN A 62 25.43 1.03 -18.93
N ASN A 63 24.65 0.21 -19.63
CA ASN A 63 23.19 0.32 -19.65
C ASN A 63 22.55 -0.12 -18.33
N GLY A 64 23.19 -1.04 -17.60
CA GLY A 64 22.79 -1.39 -16.23
C GLY A 64 22.89 -0.17 -15.31
N ALA A 65 24.04 0.50 -15.31
CA ALA A 65 24.24 1.73 -14.54
C ALA A 65 23.25 2.85 -14.93
N ALA A 66 23.00 3.04 -16.23
CA ALA A 66 22.02 4.02 -16.71
C ALA A 66 20.58 3.69 -16.24
N ALA A 67 20.22 2.41 -16.13
CA ALA A 67 18.92 2.00 -15.61
C ALA A 67 18.78 2.24 -14.10
N GLU A 68 19.85 2.00 -13.34
CA GLU A 68 19.89 2.29 -11.90
C GLU A 68 19.72 3.79 -11.63
N GLU A 69 20.46 4.62 -12.37
CA GLU A 69 20.34 6.08 -12.28
C GLU A 69 18.94 6.57 -12.68
N TYR A 70 18.38 6.04 -13.77
CA TYR A 70 17.02 6.36 -14.20
C TYR A 70 15.98 6.00 -13.11
N ALA A 71 16.06 4.79 -12.55
CA ALA A 71 15.15 4.36 -11.49
C ALA A 71 15.28 5.22 -10.23
N TYR A 72 16.52 5.52 -9.82
CA TYR A 72 16.79 6.40 -8.68
C TYR A 72 16.16 7.78 -8.86
N ASN A 73 16.42 8.43 -10.00
CA ASN A 73 15.87 9.75 -10.31
C ASN A 73 14.34 9.73 -10.40
N LEU A 74 13.76 8.67 -10.96
CA LEU A 74 12.32 8.51 -11.07
C LEU A 74 11.66 8.39 -9.70
N LEU A 75 12.18 7.54 -8.82
CA LEU A 75 11.66 7.37 -7.46
C LEU A 75 11.79 8.65 -6.65
N ARG A 76 12.92 9.36 -6.79
CA ARG A 76 13.11 10.67 -6.18
C ARG A 76 12.11 11.70 -6.68
N SER A 77 11.78 11.69 -7.98
CA SER A 77 10.75 12.57 -8.55
C SER A 77 9.35 12.29 -7.97
N TYR A 78 9.13 11.10 -7.42
CA TYR A 78 7.90 10.72 -6.72
C TYR A 78 7.95 11.05 -5.21
N GLY A 79 9.03 11.65 -4.73
CA GLY A 79 9.21 12.03 -3.32
C GLY A 79 9.72 10.90 -2.42
N LEU A 80 10.37 9.88 -3.00
CA LEU A 80 11.02 8.80 -2.27
C LEU A 80 12.50 9.13 -2.06
N ASP A 81 12.99 8.98 -0.83
CA ASP A 81 14.39 9.23 -0.44
C ASP A 81 15.21 7.93 -0.32
#